data_AF-V4AEU9-F1
#
_entry.id   AF-V4AEU9-F1
#
_cell.length_a   1.000
_cell.length_b   1.000
_cell.length_c   1.000
_cell.angle_alpha   90.00
_cell.angle_beta   90.00
_cell.angle_gamma   90.00
#
_symmetry.space_group_name_H-M   'P 1'
#
loop_
_entity.id
_entity.type
_entity.pdbx_description
1 polymer ?
#
loop_
_entity_poly.entity_id
_entity_poly.type
_entity_poly.pdbx_seq_one_letter_code
_entity_poly.pdbx_strand_id
1 'polypeptide(L)'
;MAHDEFIYLVLVYVDHLHGKWNFGEIRAIFSRRYLLQNVAIEIFMANRTAVFFAFPDHVTVKKVIDALPRVGVGIKYGLPQARRMSLASGKQLFKLSTMMTKWQRREISNYDYIMFLNTVAGRTYNDLNQYPIFPWVLVSYDSKELDLSQPNNYRDLSKPIGALNETRKTYFEERYTSWDHDQIPPFHYGTHYSTAAFTLNWLIRVEPFTTMFLNLQGGKFDHPNRIFTSVSQSWKNCQRDTSDVKELIPEFYCLPEMFTNGNKFNLGKQEDGHVVDDVELPAWAKTPHDFIRINRMALESEFVSCQLHHWVDLIFGYKQRGPEAVR
;
A
#
# COMPACT_ATOMS: atom_id res chain seq x y z
N MET A 1 4.25 7.71 32.14
CA MET A 1 5.40 7.54 31.23
C MET A 1 5.38 8.72 30.29
N ALA A 2 6.47 9.48 30.27
CA ALA A 2 6.58 10.70 29.48
C ALA A 2 6.71 10.36 27.98
N HIS A 3 6.25 11.26 27.12
CA HIS A 3 6.29 11.13 25.65
C HIS A 3 7.70 10.75 25.12
N ASP A 4 8.77 11.13 25.84
CA ASP A 4 10.15 10.89 25.45
C ASP A 4 10.59 9.42 25.56
N GLU A 5 10.03 8.62 26.48
CA GLU A 5 10.39 7.19 26.63
C GLU A 5 9.95 6.34 25.42
N PHE A 6 8.85 6.72 24.75
CA PHE A 6 8.33 5.99 23.59
C PHE A 6 9.10 6.24 22.30
N ILE A 7 9.82 7.37 22.19
CA ILE A 7 10.69 7.63 21.04
C ILE A 7 11.85 6.63 21.03
N TYR A 8 12.43 6.33 22.19
CA TYR A 8 13.53 5.36 22.30
C TYR A 8 13.14 3.95 21.86
N LEU A 9 11.88 3.53 22.07
CA LEU A 9 11.40 2.21 21.64
C LEU A 9 11.36 2.05 20.12
N VAL A 10 10.97 3.10 19.38
CA VAL A 10 10.98 3.06 17.91
C VAL A 10 12.42 2.97 17.39
N LEU A 11 13.37 3.67 18.02
CA LEU A 11 14.77 3.68 17.61
C LEU A 11 15.44 2.30 17.63
N VAL A 12 14.96 1.37 18.47
CA VAL A 12 15.47 -0.02 18.50
C VAL A 12 15.25 -0.74 17.17
N TYR A 13 14.21 -0.36 16.43
CA TYR A 13 13.89 -0.92 15.11
C TYR A 13 14.44 -0.08 13.95
N VAL A 14 15.12 1.03 14.23
CA VAL A 14 15.76 1.83 13.18
C VAL A 14 17.08 1.17 12.81
N ASP A 15 17.06 0.45 11.70
CA ASP A 15 18.28 -0.07 11.11
C ASP A 15 19.17 1.07 10.60
N HIS A 16 20.47 0.83 10.64
CA HIS A 16 21.47 1.61 9.91
C HIS A 16 21.65 3.09 10.33
N LEU A 17 21.36 3.45 11.59
CA LEU A 17 21.68 4.80 12.13
C LEU A 17 23.15 5.20 11.91
N HIS A 18 24.06 4.23 12.00
CA HIS A 18 25.48 4.34 11.66
C HIS A 18 25.87 3.37 10.53
N GLY A 19 24.96 3.19 9.57
CA GLY A 19 25.10 2.22 8.49
C GLY A 19 26.29 2.48 7.58
N LYS A 20 26.87 1.40 7.07
CA LYS A 20 27.90 1.41 6.03
C LYS A 20 27.51 0.41 4.95
N TRP A 21 27.45 0.87 3.71
CA TRP A 21 27.04 0.06 2.57
C TRP A 21 28.17 -0.03 1.55
N ASN A 22 28.58 -1.25 1.19
CA ASN A 22 29.61 -1.45 0.19
C ASN A 22 29.03 -1.25 -1.21
N PHE A 23 29.72 -0.48 -2.05
CA PHE A 23 29.32 -0.23 -3.43
C PHE A 23 29.18 -1.51 -4.26
N GLY A 24 29.98 -2.55 -3.98
CA GLY A 24 29.87 -3.85 -4.64
C GLY A 24 28.58 -4.61 -4.34
N GLU A 25 27.86 -4.22 -3.28
CA GLU A 25 26.60 -4.85 -2.86
C GLU A 25 25.37 -4.10 -3.37
N ILE A 26 25.52 -2.89 -3.91
CA ILE A 26 24.41 -2.12 -4.46
C ILE A 26 23.89 -2.81 -5.73
N ARG A 27 22.57 -2.96 -5.85
CA ARG A 27 21.89 -3.64 -6.98
C ARG A 27 20.94 -2.74 -7.75
N ALA A 28 20.34 -1.75 -7.10
CA ALA A 28 19.50 -0.75 -7.75
C ALA A 28 19.50 0.55 -6.96
N ILE A 29 19.36 1.67 -7.65
CA ILE A 29 19.22 3.01 -7.08
C ILE A 29 18.08 3.70 -7.81
N PHE A 30 17.12 4.22 -7.05
CA PHE A 30 16.00 4.96 -7.60
C PHE A 30 15.94 6.36 -7.00
N SER A 31 15.65 7.35 -7.84
CA SER A 31 15.11 8.63 -7.39
C SER A 31 13.74 8.42 -6.76
N ARG A 32 13.48 9.12 -5.67
CA ARG A 32 12.25 9.04 -4.88
C ARG A 32 11.74 10.43 -4.54
N ARG A 33 10.47 10.45 -4.15
CA ARG A 33 9.87 11.62 -3.53
C ARG A 33 9.85 11.45 -2.02
N TYR A 34 10.03 12.55 -1.31
CA TYR A 34 9.77 12.66 0.12
C TYR A 34 8.90 13.89 0.33
N LEU A 35 7.77 13.74 1.02
CA LEU A 35 6.75 14.79 1.16
C LEU A 35 6.37 15.41 -0.20
N LEU A 36 6.16 14.54 -1.21
CA LEU A 36 5.84 14.88 -2.60
C LEU A 36 6.95 15.63 -3.38
N GLN A 37 8.10 15.92 -2.77
CA GLN A 37 9.23 16.59 -3.42
C GLN A 37 10.24 15.59 -3.95
N ASN A 38 10.76 15.78 -5.18
CA ASN A 38 11.75 14.88 -5.79
C ASN A 38 13.16 15.13 -5.22
N VAL A 39 13.34 14.83 -3.93
CA VAL A 39 14.53 15.13 -3.15
C VAL A 39 15.06 13.92 -2.40
N ALA A 40 14.68 12.70 -2.78
CA ALA A 40 15.10 11.49 -2.10
C ALA A 40 15.69 10.45 -3.06
N ILE A 41 16.41 9.49 -2.51
CA ILE A 41 16.84 8.27 -3.20
C ILE A 41 16.54 7.06 -2.34
N GLU A 42 16.40 5.91 -3.00
CA GLU A 42 16.37 4.61 -2.35
C GLU A 42 17.38 3.68 -3.00
N ILE A 43 18.18 3.03 -2.16
CA ILE A 43 19.28 2.15 -2.56
C ILE A 43 18.95 0.73 -2.12
N PHE A 44 18.92 -0.20 -3.06
CA PHE A 44 18.64 -1.62 -2.83
C PHE A 44 19.92 -2.43 -2.88
N MET A 45 20.10 -3.29 -1.88
CA MET A 45 21.30 -4.08 -1.65
C MET A 45 21.12 -5.54 -2.11
N ALA A 46 22.23 -6.28 -2.23
CA ALA A 46 22.24 -7.67 -2.68
C ALA A 46 21.51 -8.63 -1.72
N ASN A 47 21.52 -8.34 -0.42
CA ASN A 47 20.78 -9.06 0.62
C ASN A 47 19.28 -8.70 0.66
N ARG A 48 18.79 -7.93 -0.32
CA ARG A 48 17.39 -7.46 -0.45
C ARG A 48 16.94 -6.42 0.58
N THR A 49 17.83 -5.90 1.43
CA THR A 49 17.51 -4.70 2.22
C THR A 49 17.56 -3.46 1.33
N ALA A 50 16.90 -2.39 1.80
CA ALA A 50 16.92 -1.11 1.13
C ALA A 50 17.05 0.01 2.16
N VAL A 51 17.76 1.09 1.79
CA VAL A 51 17.87 2.30 2.60
C VAL A 51 17.36 3.50 1.81
N PHE A 52 16.62 4.36 2.50
CA PHE A 52 16.01 5.56 1.95
C PHE A 52 16.68 6.81 2.54
N PHE A 53 17.07 7.75 1.68
CA PHE A 53 17.63 9.03 2.10
C PHE A 53 16.86 10.17 1.46
N ALA A 54 16.45 11.14 2.28
CA ALA A 54 15.97 12.45 1.83
C ALA A 54 17.10 13.48 1.90
N PHE A 55 17.12 14.41 0.95
CA PHE A 55 18.12 15.47 0.81
C PHE A 55 17.44 16.84 0.78
N PRO A 56 18.21 17.94 0.95
CA PRO A 56 17.64 19.29 0.89
C PRO A 56 17.05 19.66 -0.48
N ASP A 57 17.62 19.15 -1.58
CA ASP A 57 17.19 19.51 -2.93
C ASP A 57 17.54 18.44 -3.98
N HIS A 58 16.94 18.58 -5.17
CA HIS A 58 17.14 17.67 -6.30
C HIS A 58 18.55 17.77 -6.91
N VAL A 59 19.25 18.91 -6.75
CA VAL A 59 20.63 19.07 -7.24
C VAL A 59 21.56 18.14 -6.45
N THR A 60 21.34 18.03 -5.14
CA THR A 60 22.05 17.13 -4.23
C THR A 60 21.77 15.67 -4.59
N VAL A 61 20.51 15.30 -4.84
CA VAL A 61 20.14 13.95 -5.33
C VAL A 61 20.97 13.58 -6.56
N LYS A 62 21.07 14.48 -7.55
CA LYS A 62 21.85 14.24 -8.77
C LYS A 62 23.34 14.02 -8.47
N LYS A 63 23.95 14.88 -7.65
CA LYS A 63 25.35 14.74 -7.22
C LYS A 63 25.62 13.40 -6.53
N VAL A 64 24.71 12.97 -5.64
CA VAL A 64 24.81 11.69 -4.93
C VAL A 64 24.73 10.52 -5.92
N ILE A 65 23.75 10.51 -6.82
CA ILE A 65 23.63 9.46 -7.84
C ILE A 65 24.86 9.42 -8.76
N ASP A 66 25.44 10.57 -9.11
CA ASP A 66 26.67 10.66 -9.91
C ASP A 66 27.89 10.02 -9.22
N ALA A 67 27.95 10.10 -7.89
CA ALA A 67 28.99 9.47 -7.08
C ALA A 67 28.76 7.96 -6.84
N LEU A 68 27.52 7.49 -6.92
CA LEU A 68 27.17 6.08 -6.69
C LEU A 68 27.48 5.17 -7.91
N PRO A 69 27.54 3.83 -7.71
CA PRO A 69 27.74 2.86 -8.79
C PRO A 69 26.68 2.96 -9.90
N ARG A 70 27.08 2.63 -11.13
CA ARG A 70 26.23 2.71 -12.34
C ARG A 70 25.27 1.52 -12.46
N VAL A 71 24.49 1.23 -11.42
CA VAL A 71 23.57 0.08 -11.39
C VAL A 71 22.20 0.38 -12.00
N GLY A 72 21.87 1.66 -12.22
CA GLY A 72 20.55 2.09 -12.65
C GLY A 72 19.47 1.65 -11.66
N VAL A 73 18.31 1.23 -12.17
CA VAL A 73 17.19 0.68 -11.39
C VAL A 73 17.25 -0.85 -11.26
N GLY A 74 18.44 -1.43 -11.41
CA GLY A 74 18.66 -2.88 -11.42
C GLY A 74 18.23 -3.57 -12.71
N ILE A 75 18.38 -4.90 -12.74
CA ILE A 75 18.16 -5.72 -13.94
C ILE A 75 16.72 -6.23 -14.09
N LYS A 76 15.90 -6.14 -13.02
CA LYS A 76 14.58 -6.80 -12.95
C LYS A 76 13.60 -6.28 -14.01
N TYR A 77 13.71 -5.02 -14.40
CA TYR A 77 12.70 -4.34 -15.23
C TYR A 77 13.04 -4.26 -16.72
N GLY A 78 14.11 -4.95 -17.15
CA GLY A 78 14.56 -4.92 -18.55
C GLY A 78 15.05 -3.54 -18.99
N LEU A 79 15.60 -2.76 -18.05
CA LEU A 79 16.10 -1.41 -18.30
C LEU A 79 17.64 -1.40 -18.25
N PRO A 80 18.31 -0.52 -19.02
CA PRO A 80 19.77 -0.41 -18.97
C PRO A 80 20.27 0.01 -17.59
N GLN A 81 21.37 -0.59 -17.12
CA GLN A 81 22.04 -0.18 -15.88
C GLN A 81 22.84 1.10 -16.10
N ALA A 82 22.15 2.25 -16.02
CA ALA A 82 22.75 3.56 -16.21
C ALA A 82 22.20 4.56 -15.18
N ARG A 83 23.04 5.49 -14.72
CA ARG A 83 22.64 6.55 -13.76
C ARG A 83 21.44 7.37 -14.23
N ARG A 84 21.32 7.59 -15.54
CA ARG A 84 20.13 8.24 -16.13
C ARG A 84 18.83 7.51 -15.80
N MET A 85 18.87 6.19 -15.66
CA MET A 85 17.69 5.40 -15.27
C MET A 85 17.37 5.56 -13.79
N SER A 86 18.38 5.71 -12.92
CA SER A 86 18.15 6.04 -11.52
C SER A 86 17.47 7.40 -11.34
N LEU A 87 17.75 8.37 -12.22
CA LEU A 87 17.13 9.70 -12.24
C LEU A 87 15.82 9.77 -13.04
N ALA A 88 15.42 8.68 -13.70
CA ALA A 88 14.23 8.70 -14.55
C ALA A 88 12.95 8.77 -13.70
N SER A 89 11.98 9.55 -14.16
CA SER A 89 10.64 9.60 -13.56
C SER A 89 9.93 8.26 -13.69
N GLY A 90 8.96 7.98 -12.80
CA GLY A 90 8.14 6.77 -12.89
C GLY A 90 7.48 6.56 -14.25
N LYS A 91 7.03 7.64 -14.90
CA LYS A 91 6.46 7.61 -16.26
C LYS A 91 7.49 7.14 -17.31
N GLN A 92 8.73 7.61 -17.21
CA GLN A 92 9.80 7.17 -18.11
C GLN A 92 10.19 5.71 -17.84
N LEU A 93 10.31 5.32 -16.58
CA LEU A 93 10.60 3.93 -16.19
C LEU A 93 9.52 2.97 -16.70
N PHE A 94 8.26 3.31 -16.51
CA PHE A 94 7.12 2.54 -17.00
C PHE A 94 7.15 2.40 -18.52
N LYS A 95 7.30 3.51 -19.26
CA LYS A 95 7.30 3.51 -20.73
C LYS A 95 8.44 2.68 -21.34
N LEU A 96 9.61 2.69 -20.72
CA LEU A 96 10.80 2.00 -21.24
C LEU A 96 10.91 0.54 -20.77
N SER A 97 10.17 0.17 -19.73
CA SER A 97 10.23 -1.15 -19.12
C SER A 97 9.54 -2.20 -19.98
N THR A 98 10.02 -3.44 -19.90
CA THR A 98 9.39 -4.60 -20.57
C THR A 98 8.30 -5.26 -19.73
N MET A 99 8.10 -4.81 -18.49
CA MET A 99 7.25 -5.49 -17.50
C MET A 99 5.78 -5.58 -17.91
N MET A 100 5.23 -4.57 -18.59
CA MET A 100 3.85 -4.63 -19.09
C MET A 100 3.68 -5.77 -20.11
N THR A 101 4.61 -5.89 -21.07
CA THR A 101 4.57 -6.97 -22.06
C THR A 101 4.74 -8.33 -21.41
N LYS A 102 5.64 -8.45 -20.42
CA LYS A 102 5.79 -9.69 -19.64
C LYS A 102 4.51 -10.07 -18.92
N TRP A 103 3.83 -9.09 -18.30
CA TRP A 103 2.56 -9.31 -17.63
C TRP A 103 1.47 -9.78 -18.59
N GLN A 104 1.32 -9.11 -19.75
CA GLN A 104 0.36 -9.50 -20.79
C GLN A 104 0.63 -10.91 -21.34
N ARG A 105 1.90 -11.33 -21.40
CA ARG A 105 2.32 -12.69 -21.79
C ARG A 105 2.29 -13.70 -20.65
N ARG A 106 1.88 -13.29 -19.45
CA ARG A 106 1.86 -14.11 -18.22
C ARG A 106 3.23 -14.65 -17.80
N GLU A 107 4.30 -13.96 -18.20
CA GLU A 107 5.66 -14.23 -17.72
C GLU A 107 5.85 -13.71 -16.29
N ILE A 108 4.98 -12.81 -15.83
CA ILE A 108 4.91 -12.33 -14.44
C ILE A 108 3.46 -12.31 -13.97
N SER A 109 3.27 -12.51 -12.67
CA SER A 109 1.96 -12.53 -12.00
C SER A 109 1.33 -11.14 -11.91
N ASN A 110 0.02 -11.07 -11.63
CA ASN A 110 -0.68 -9.81 -11.32
C ASN A 110 -0.03 -9.14 -10.11
N TYR A 111 0.28 -9.91 -9.06
CA TYR A 111 0.98 -9.40 -7.89
C TYR A 111 2.34 -8.76 -8.24
N ASP A 112 3.17 -9.44 -9.03
CA ASP A 112 4.49 -8.92 -9.43
C ASP A 112 4.37 -7.66 -10.29
N TYR A 113 3.35 -7.60 -11.14
CA TYR A 113 3.08 -6.41 -11.95
C TYR A 113 2.63 -5.23 -11.09
N ILE A 114 1.72 -5.43 -10.13
CA ILE A 114 1.30 -4.38 -9.18
C ILE A 114 2.49 -3.93 -8.32
N MET A 115 3.35 -4.85 -7.86
CA MET A 115 4.57 -4.49 -7.15
C MET A 115 5.51 -3.64 -8.01
N PHE A 116 5.69 -4.00 -9.28
CA PHE A 116 6.46 -3.20 -10.22
C PHE A 116 5.89 -1.79 -10.35
N LEU A 117 4.58 -1.65 -10.56
CA LEU A 117 3.91 -0.35 -10.68
C LEU A 117 4.10 0.51 -9.43
N ASN A 118 3.93 -0.07 -8.25
CA ASN A 118 4.21 0.59 -6.98
C ASN A 118 5.66 1.10 -6.91
N THR A 119 6.64 0.22 -7.19
CA THR A 119 8.06 0.59 -7.14
C THR A 119 8.42 1.72 -8.10
N VAL A 120 7.94 1.69 -9.35
CA VAL A 120 8.24 2.76 -10.32
C VAL A 120 7.46 4.05 -10.05
N ALA A 121 6.30 3.97 -9.39
CA ALA A 121 5.56 5.13 -8.91
C ALA A 121 6.23 5.82 -7.70
N GLY A 122 7.28 5.21 -7.15
CA GLY A 122 8.06 5.71 -6.02
C GLY A 122 7.55 5.23 -4.66
N ARG A 123 6.66 4.22 -4.63
CA ARG A 123 6.17 3.62 -3.39
C ARG A 123 7.24 2.74 -2.76
N THR A 124 7.32 2.71 -1.44
CA THR A 124 8.38 2.04 -0.68
C THR A 124 7.90 1.59 0.70
N TYR A 125 8.55 0.57 1.24
CA TYR A 125 8.40 0.11 2.63
C TYR A 125 9.11 1.03 3.65
N ASN A 126 10.07 1.85 3.20
CA ASN A 126 10.86 2.74 4.07
C ASN A 126 10.12 4.04 4.45
N ASP A 127 9.03 4.38 3.78
CA ASP A 127 8.17 5.53 4.10
C ASP A 127 6.71 5.09 4.09
N LEU A 128 6.12 4.95 5.28
CA LEU A 128 4.73 4.49 5.45
C LEU A 128 3.71 5.44 4.83
N ASN A 129 4.06 6.71 4.58
CA ASN A 129 3.18 7.66 3.88
C ASN A 129 3.11 7.37 2.37
N GLN A 130 4.02 6.56 1.84
CA GLN A 130 4.11 6.17 0.44
C GLN A 130 4.13 4.63 0.31
N TYR A 131 3.47 3.93 1.23
CA TYR A 131 3.42 2.47 1.25
C TYR A 131 2.79 1.91 -0.04
N PRO A 132 3.22 0.71 -0.51
CA PRO A 132 2.62 0.05 -1.66
C PRO A 132 1.12 -0.19 -1.49
N ILE A 133 0.37 -0.10 -2.59
CA ILE A 133 -1.09 -0.26 -2.62
C ILE A 133 -1.47 -1.45 -3.46
N PHE A 134 -2.45 -2.22 -2.98
CA PHE A 134 -3.12 -3.29 -3.69
C PHE A 134 -4.64 -3.07 -3.69
N PRO A 135 -5.37 -3.56 -4.71
CA PRO A 135 -6.81 -3.46 -4.73
C PRO A 135 -7.43 -4.38 -3.68
N TRP A 136 -8.59 -4.01 -3.13
CA TRP A 136 -9.56 -5.03 -2.72
C TRP A 136 -10.02 -5.84 -3.94
N VAL A 137 -9.96 -7.17 -3.87
CA VAL A 137 -10.38 -8.06 -4.98
C VAL A 137 -11.71 -8.74 -4.70
N LEU A 138 -11.90 -9.28 -3.50
CA LEU A 138 -13.12 -10.00 -3.12
C LEU A 138 -14.12 -9.06 -2.44
N VAL A 139 -15.41 -9.40 -2.49
CA VAL A 139 -16.49 -8.66 -1.80
C VAL A 139 -17.28 -9.50 -0.80
N SER A 140 -17.20 -10.84 -0.90
CA SER A 140 -18.00 -11.78 -0.11
C SER A 140 -17.25 -12.25 1.14
N TYR A 141 -17.27 -11.44 2.19
CA TYR A 141 -16.61 -11.75 3.48
C TYR A 141 -17.55 -12.31 4.56
N ASP A 142 -18.86 -12.31 4.32
CA ASP A 142 -19.88 -12.87 5.24
C ASP A 142 -20.36 -14.27 4.85
N SER A 143 -20.03 -14.72 3.64
CA SER A 143 -20.48 -16.02 3.12
C SER A 143 -19.72 -17.17 3.78
N LYS A 144 -20.41 -18.30 4.00
CA LYS A 144 -19.81 -19.53 4.53
C LYS A 144 -18.81 -20.17 3.56
N GLU A 145 -19.09 -20.04 2.28
CA GLU A 145 -18.27 -20.57 1.19
C GLU A 145 -17.96 -19.46 0.20
N LEU A 146 -16.86 -19.61 -0.52
CA LEU A 146 -16.43 -18.70 -1.56
C LEU A 146 -16.08 -19.48 -2.83
N ASP A 147 -16.89 -19.28 -3.87
CA ASP A 147 -16.65 -19.84 -5.19
C ASP A 147 -15.95 -18.79 -6.07
N LEU A 148 -14.65 -19.00 -6.32
CA LEU A 148 -13.83 -18.12 -7.16
C LEU A 148 -14.21 -18.17 -8.65
N SER A 149 -15.11 -19.08 -9.07
CA SER A 149 -15.66 -19.09 -10.43
C SER A 149 -16.84 -18.12 -10.60
N GLN A 150 -17.41 -17.58 -9.52
CA GLN A 150 -18.56 -16.68 -9.59
C GLN A 150 -18.12 -15.20 -9.71
N PRO A 151 -18.53 -14.47 -10.76
CA PRO A 151 -18.16 -13.07 -10.95
C PRO A 151 -18.64 -12.15 -9.82
N ASN A 152 -19.76 -12.46 -9.17
CA ASN A 152 -20.34 -11.65 -8.10
C ASN A 152 -19.51 -11.62 -6.81
N ASN A 153 -18.52 -12.50 -6.67
CA ASN A 153 -17.60 -12.51 -5.55
C ASN A 153 -16.42 -11.54 -5.73
N TYR A 154 -16.29 -10.92 -6.91
CA TYR A 154 -15.22 -9.99 -7.25
C TYR A 154 -15.72 -8.55 -7.24
N ARG A 155 -14.85 -7.66 -6.79
CA ARG A 155 -15.06 -6.22 -6.86
C ARG A 155 -14.96 -5.75 -8.31
N ASP A 156 -15.80 -4.80 -8.67
CA ASP A 156 -15.61 -3.99 -9.88
C ASP A 156 -14.32 -3.16 -9.78
N LEU A 157 -13.26 -3.62 -10.44
CA LEU A 157 -11.95 -2.98 -10.48
C LEU A 157 -11.91 -1.71 -11.33
N SER A 158 -12.98 -1.41 -12.08
CA SER A 158 -13.08 -0.16 -12.84
C SER A 158 -13.50 1.04 -12.00
N LYS A 159 -13.92 0.79 -10.74
CA LYS A 159 -14.44 1.80 -9.82
C LYS A 159 -13.55 1.97 -8.58
N PRO A 160 -13.29 3.22 -8.13
CA PRO A 160 -12.67 3.47 -6.83
C PRO A 160 -13.58 3.00 -5.70
N ILE A 161 -13.03 2.75 -4.50
CA ILE A 161 -13.80 2.28 -3.34
C ILE A 161 -15.06 3.11 -3.12
N GLY A 162 -14.92 4.43 -3.14
CA GLY A 162 -16.00 5.39 -2.92
C GLY A 162 -17.20 5.23 -3.86
N ALA A 163 -17.00 4.70 -5.06
CA ALA A 163 -18.02 4.57 -6.11
C ALA A 163 -18.65 3.17 -6.22
N LEU A 164 -18.29 2.23 -5.34
CA LEU A 164 -18.84 0.86 -5.37
C LEU A 164 -20.28 0.79 -4.85
N ASN A 165 -20.59 1.56 -3.81
CA ASN A 165 -21.93 1.68 -3.25
C ASN A 165 -22.63 2.90 -3.88
N GLU A 166 -23.79 2.70 -4.50
CA GLU A 166 -24.46 3.76 -5.26
C GLU A 166 -24.92 4.93 -4.37
N THR A 167 -25.48 4.66 -3.19
CA THR A 167 -25.87 5.73 -2.24
C THR A 167 -24.68 6.59 -1.84
N ARG A 168 -23.53 5.95 -1.59
CA ARG A 168 -22.31 6.66 -1.21
C ARG A 168 -21.69 7.42 -2.39
N LYS A 169 -21.78 6.84 -3.59
CA LYS A 169 -21.35 7.51 -4.82
C LYS A 169 -22.12 8.81 -5.02
N THR A 170 -23.45 8.79 -4.93
CA THR A 170 -24.28 10.00 -5.05
C THR A 170 -23.88 11.05 -4.02
N TYR A 171 -23.65 10.66 -2.76
CA TYR A 171 -23.15 11.58 -1.74
C TYR A 171 -21.81 12.24 -2.10
N PHE A 172 -20.87 11.49 -2.68
CA PHE A 172 -19.59 12.03 -3.13
C PHE A 172 -19.74 12.96 -4.34
N GLU A 173 -20.62 12.62 -5.28
CA GLU A 173 -20.94 13.47 -6.44
C GLU A 173 -21.61 14.79 -6.00
N GLU A 174 -22.55 14.73 -5.05
CA GLU A 174 -23.17 15.90 -4.45
C GLU A 174 -22.13 16.78 -3.75
N ARG A 175 -21.22 16.20 -2.96
CA ARG A 175 -20.11 16.96 -2.36
C ARG A 175 -19.30 17.67 -3.43
N TYR A 176 -18.89 16.96 -4.48
CA TYR A 176 -18.04 17.53 -5.52
C TYR A 176 -18.74 18.67 -6.28
N THR A 177 -20.03 18.50 -6.62
CA THR A 177 -20.81 19.44 -7.43
C THR A 177 -21.28 20.67 -6.66
N SER A 178 -21.60 20.52 -5.37
CA SER A 178 -21.98 21.62 -4.47
C SER A 178 -20.80 22.29 -3.79
N TRP A 179 -19.57 21.89 -4.11
CA TRP A 179 -18.37 22.44 -3.52
C TRP A 179 -18.16 23.90 -3.92
N ASP A 180 -18.35 24.80 -2.96
CA ASP A 180 -18.14 26.24 -3.14
C ASP A 180 -17.07 26.71 -2.14
N HIS A 181 -15.82 26.78 -2.60
CA HIS A 181 -14.70 27.24 -1.79
C HIS A 181 -13.63 27.91 -2.67
N ASP A 182 -13.22 29.12 -2.31
CA ASP A 182 -12.34 29.96 -3.15
C ASP A 182 -10.94 29.38 -3.39
N GLN A 183 -10.36 28.73 -2.38
CA GLN A 183 -8.95 28.26 -2.41
C GLN A 183 -8.77 26.75 -2.63
N ILE A 184 -9.76 25.93 -2.28
CA ILE A 184 -9.63 24.47 -2.26
C ILE A 184 -10.42 23.93 -3.45
N PRO A 185 -9.78 23.24 -4.42
CA PRO A 185 -10.50 22.63 -5.54
C PRO A 185 -11.55 21.62 -5.08
N PRO A 186 -12.61 21.39 -5.85
CA PRO A 186 -13.60 20.37 -5.54
C PRO A 186 -12.97 18.98 -5.47
N PHE A 187 -13.48 18.15 -4.57
CA PHE A 187 -13.01 16.78 -4.38
C PHE A 187 -14.16 15.86 -3.95
N HIS A 188 -14.06 14.59 -4.35
CA HIS A 188 -14.97 13.54 -3.91
C HIS A 188 -14.63 13.09 -2.48
N TYR A 189 -13.35 12.82 -2.21
CA TYR A 189 -12.89 12.19 -0.97
C TYR A 189 -11.98 13.13 -0.18
N GLY A 190 -12.33 13.43 1.07
CA GLY A 190 -11.46 14.16 2.02
C GLY A 190 -10.40 13.26 2.67
N THR A 191 -10.49 11.95 2.46
CA THR A 191 -9.53 10.96 2.93
C THR A 191 -8.87 10.24 1.75
N HIS A 192 -7.69 9.68 1.99
CA HIS A 192 -6.89 9.03 0.96
C HIS A 192 -6.89 7.52 1.14
N TYR A 193 -6.84 6.77 0.04
CA TYR A 193 -6.91 5.30 0.06
C TYR A 193 -5.66 4.61 0.65
N SER A 194 -4.59 5.36 0.94
CA SER A 194 -3.31 4.85 1.44
C SER A 194 -2.67 5.89 2.35
N THR A 195 -2.49 5.54 3.62
CA THR A 195 -1.90 6.41 4.65
C THR A 195 -1.00 5.57 5.57
N ALA A 196 -0.07 6.23 6.26
CA ALA A 196 0.73 5.56 7.28
C ALA A 196 -0.15 4.97 8.39
N ALA A 197 -1.19 5.70 8.81
CA ALA A 197 -2.15 5.24 9.82
C ALA A 197 -2.88 3.95 9.39
N PHE A 198 -3.31 3.84 8.12
CA PHE A 198 -3.91 2.60 7.62
C PHE A 198 -2.92 1.44 7.58
N THR A 199 -1.69 1.69 7.14
CA THR A 199 -0.65 0.67 7.11
C THR A 199 -0.36 0.13 8.51
N LEU A 200 -0.16 1.03 9.49
CA LEU A 200 0.05 0.66 10.88
C LEU A 200 -1.15 -0.08 11.48
N ASN A 201 -2.37 0.35 11.14
CA ASN A 201 -3.58 -0.33 11.62
C ASN A 201 -3.72 -1.74 11.03
N TRP A 202 -3.42 -1.93 9.74
CA TRP A 202 -3.43 -3.25 9.12
C TRP A 202 -2.40 -4.19 9.75
N LEU A 203 -1.23 -3.67 10.12
CA LEU A 203 -0.10 -4.45 10.62
C LEU A 203 0.05 -4.37 12.15
N ILE A 204 -0.98 -3.91 12.87
CA ILE A 204 -0.93 -3.62 14.31
C ILE A 204 -0.48 -4.81 15.18
N ARG A 205 -0.58 -6.05 14.67
CA ARG A 205 -0.18 -7.29 15.35
C ARG A 205 1.26 -7.74 15.06
N VAL A 206 1.98 -7.02 14.20
CA VAL A 206 3.33 -7.38 13.74
C VAL A 206 4.31 -6.29 14.17
N GLU A 207 5.39 -6.67 14.85
CA GLU A 207 6.50 -5.74 15.10
C GLU A 207 7.32 -5.53 13.82
N PRO A 208 7.84 -4.32 13.55
CA PRO A 208 7.86 -3.14 14.43
C PRO A 208 6.61 -2.24 14.36
N PHE A 209 5.60 -2.60 13.57
CA PHE A 209 4.44 -1.74 13.31
C PHE A 209 3.60 -1.52 14.57
N THR A 210 3.53 -2.49 15.48
CA THR A 210 2.91 -2.31 16.80
C THR A 210 3.58 -1.19 17.58
N THR A 211 4.91 -1.24 17.73
CA THR A 211 5.68 -0.20 18.43
C THR A 211 5.48 1.18 17.78
N MET A 212 5.51 1.24 16.45
CA MET A 212 5.27 2.48 15.71
C MET A 212 3.84 3.01 15.89
N PHE A 213 2.84 2.13 15.90
CA PHE A 213 1.44 2.49 16.15
C PHE A 213 1.27 3.07 17.55
N LEU A 214 1.84 2.42 18.57
CA LEU A 214 1.79 2.90 19.95
C LEU A 214 2.46 4.27 20.08
N ASN A 215 3.62 4.47 19.43
CA ASN A 215 4.28 5.78 19.43
C ASN A 215 3.39 6.88 18.85
N LEU A 216 2.72 6.61 17.71
CA LEU A 216 1.80 7.55 17.07
C LEU A 216 0.58 7.87 17.96
N GLN A 217 0.13 6.93 18.79
CA GLN A 217 -1.06 7.04 19.64
C GLN A 217 -0.75 7.41 21.10
N GLY A 218 0.45 7.92 21.41
CA GLY A 218 0.81 8.36 22.76
C GLY A 218 1.01 7.22 23.76
N GLY A 219 1.46 6.05 23.28
CA GLY A 219 1.90 4.92 24.09
C GLY A 219 0.83 3.89 24.44
N LYS A 220 -0.36 3.99 23.85
CA LYS A 220 -1.47 3.05 24.08
C LYS A 220 -2.11 2.62 22.76
N PHE A 221 -2.70 1.43 22.76
CA PHE A 221 -3.56 1.03 21.66
C PHE A 221 -4.76 1.98 21.55
N ASP A 222 -5.22 2.18 20.32
CA ASP A 222 -6.41 2.98 20.05
C ASP A 222 -7.66 2.26 20.56
N HIS A 223 -8.81 2.92 20.51
CA HIS A 223 -10.08 2.33 20.91
C HIS A 223 -10.32 1.01 20.14
N PRO A 224 -10.72 -0.09 20.81
CA PRO A 224 -10.90 -1.40 20.18
C PRO A 224 -11.83 -1.42 18.96
N ASN A 225 -12.79 -0.49 18.88
CA ASN A 225 -13.69 -0.33 17.74
C ASN A 225 -13.06 0.34 16.50
N ARG A 226 -11.85 0.91 16.62
CA ARG A 226 -11.15 1.62 15.53
C ARG A 226 -9.96 0.85 14.98
N ILE A 227 -9.46 -0.12 15.73
CA ILE A 227 -8.36 -0.98 15.29
C ILE A 227 -8.85 -2.08 14.36
N PHE A 228 -7.95 -2.66 13.57
CA PHE A 228 -8.28 -3.75 12.67
C PHE A 228 -8.63 -5.03 13.45
N THR A 229 -9.91 -5.40 13.48
CA THR A 229 -10.39 -6.60 14.19
C THR A 229 -11.02 -7.65 13.30
N SER A 230 -11.62 -7.26 12.17
CA SER A 230 -12.37 -8.15 11.29
C SER A 230 -12.23 -7.73 9.83
N VAL A 231 -11.98 -8.70 8.94
CA VAL A 231 -11.90 -8.44 7.49
C VAL A 231 -13.27 -8.02 6.96
N SER A 232 -14.33 -8.72 7.37
CA SER A 232 -15.71 -8.39 6.96
C SER A 232 -16.11 -7.00 7.44
N GLN A 233 -15.85 -6.67 8.70
CA GLN A 233 -16.18 -5.34 9.22
C GLN A 233 -15.38 -4.24 8.50
N SER A 234 -14.10 -4.48 8.22
CA SER A 234 -13.27 -3.52 7.50
C SER A 234 -13.78 -3.26 6.09
N TRP A 235 -14.18 -4.31 5.36
CA TRP A 235 -14.82 -4.16 4.06
C TRP A 235 -16.15 -3.39 4.16
N LYS A 236 -17.01 -3.73 5.12
CA LYS A 236 -18.29 -3.02 5.34
C LYS A 236 -18.08 -1.54 5.65
N ASN A 237 -17.09 -1.20 6.46
CA ASN A 237 -16.73 0.19 6.74
C ASN A 237 -16.31 0.90 5.45
N CYS A 238 -15.45 0.26 4.65
CA CYS A 238 -15.07 0.74 3.33
C CYS A 238 -16.23 0.84 2.33
N GLN A 239 -17.44 0.33 2.62
CA GLN A 239 -18.64 0.50 1.79
C GLN A 239 -19.64 1.51 2.35
N ARG A 240 -19.54 1.87 3.64
CA ARG A 240 -20.57 2.67 4.35
C ARG A 240 -20.05 3.99 4.88
N ASP A 241 -18.86 4.00 5.46
CA ASP A 241 -18.27 5.21 6.03
C ASP A 241 -17.78 6.12 4.88
N THR A 242 -18.14 7.40 4.96
CA THR A 242 -17.77 8.42 3.97
C THR A 242 -16.32 8.88 4.13
N SER A 243 -15.70 8.55 5.26
CA SER A 243 -14.29 8.81 5.56
C SER A 243 -13.39 7.60 5.30
N ASP A 244 -13.95 6.42 4.98
CA ASP A 244 -13.19 5.19 4.77
C ASP A 244 -13.23 4.73 3.31
N VAL A 245 -12.22 5.13 2.55
CA VAL A 245 -12.02 4.74 1.14
C VAL A 245 -10.72 3.95 0.93
N LYS A 246 -10.23 3.29 1.99
CA LYS A 246 -8.92 2.63 1.98
C LYS A 246 -8.86 1.44 1.02
N GLU A 247 -7.76 1.36 0.29
CA GLU A 247 -7.36 0.18 -0.47
C GLU A 247 -6.49 -0.74 0.42
N LEU A 248 -6.17 -1.93 -0.09
CA LEU A 248 -5.35 -2.91 0.60
C LEU A 248 -3.85 -2.61 0.46
N ILE A 249 -3.07 -3.34 1.25
CA ILE A 249 -1.61 -3.42 1.20
C ILE A 249 -1.17 -4.80 0.65
N PRO A 250 0.06 -4.97 0.15
CA PRO A 250 0.54 -6.25 -0.40
C PRO A 250 0.39 -7.45 0.55
N GLU A 251 0.46 -7.20 1.85
CA GLU A 251 0.48 -8.19 2.94
C GLU A 251 -0.81 -9.03 2.99
N PHE A 252 -1.95 -8.47 2.55
CA PHE A 252 -3.20 -9.24 2.36
C PHE A 252 -3.10 -10.40 1.36
N TYR A 253 -2.01 -10.46 0.59
CA TYR A 253 -1.75 -11.47 -0.43
C TYR A 253 -0.47 -12.28 -0.18
N CYS A 254 0.22 -12.06 0.95
CA CYS A 254 1.47 -12.77 1.23
C CYS A 254 1.86 -12.96 2.71
N LEU A 255 1.23 -12.28 3.68
CA LEU A 255 1.68 -12.27 5.08
C LEU A 255 0.56 -12.74 6.03
N PRO A 256 0.45 -14.05 6.33
CA PRO A 256 -0.58 -14.57 7.24
C PRO A 256 -0.44 -14.07 8.68
N GLU A 257 0.77 -13.71 9.12
CA GLU A 257 1.09 -13.30 10.49
C GLU A 257 0.35 -12.02 10.91
N MET A 258 -0.02 -11.15 9.96
CA MET A 258 -0.77 -9.92 10.27
C MET A 258 -2.17 -10.18 10.85
N PHE A 259 -2.72 -11.37 10.66
CA PHE A 259 -4.05 -11.76 11.14
C PHE A 259 -4.02 -12.46 12.50
N THR A 260 -2.84 -12.73 13.06
CA THR A 260 -2.68 -13.44 14.33
C THR A 260 -2.03 -12.56 15.38
N ASN A 261 -2.57 -12.54 16.59
CA ASN A 261 -1.97 -11.89 17.74
C ASN A 261 -0.89 -12.79 18.38
N GLY A 262 0.12 -13.18 17.61
CA GLY A 262 1.18 -14.09 18.07
C GLY A 262 1.98 -13.56 19.26
N ASN A 263 2.06 -12.23 19.40
CA ASN A 263 2.73 -11.54 20.50
C ASN A 263 1.85 -11.39 21.76
N LYS A 264 0.58 -11.83 21.71
CA LYS A 264 -0.38 -11.75 22.81
C LYS A 264 -0.58 -10.32 23.34
N PHE A 265 -0.66 -9.36 22.44
CA PHE A 265 -0.94 -7.97 22.78
C PHE A 265 -2.31 -7.84 23.44
N ASN A 266 -2.43 -6.94 24.42
CA ASN A 266 -3.73 -6.56 24.97
C ASN A 266 -4.37 -5.48 24.08
N LEU A 267 -5.18 -5.92 23.12
CA LEU A 267 -5.88 -5.04 22.17
C LEU A 267 -7.23 -4.52 22.70
N GLY A 268 -7.55 -4.83 23.95
CA GLY A 268 -8.76 -4.37 24.63
C GLY A 268 -10.02 -5.18 24.30
N LYS A 269 -11.17 -4.59 24.59
CA LYS A 269 -12.49 -5.20 24.50
C LYS A 269 -13.44 -4.23 23.80
N GLN A 270 -14.18 -4.71 22.81
CA GLN A 270 -15.19 -3.93 22.09
C GLN A 270 -16.39 -3.63 22.99
N GLU A 271 -17.23 -2.69 22.56
CA GLU A 271 -18.40 -2.24 23.33
C GLU A 271 -19.45 -3.35 23.56
N ASP A 272 -19.56 -4.29 22.61
CA ASP A 272 -20.39 -5.49 22.72
C ASP A 272 -19.81 -6.56 23.66
N GLY A 273 -18.61 -6.31 24.16
CA GLY A 273 -17.89 -7.17 25.06
C GLY A 273 -17.07 -8.27 24.38
N HIS A 274 -16.84 -8.22 23.07
CA HIS A 274 -15.89 -9.09 22.41
C HIS A 274 -14.44 -8.69 22.75
N VAL A 275 -13.59 -9.64 23.11
CA VAL A 275 -12.16 -9.37 23.36
C VAL A 275 -11.43 -9.33 22.01
N VAL A 276 -10.66 -8.29 21.77
CA VAL A 276 -9.88 -8.19 20.53
C VAL A 276 -8.59 -9.00 20.67
N ASP A 277 -8.41 -9.95 19.76
CA ASP A 277 -7.24 -10.84 19.73
C ASP A 277 -6.80 -11.08 18.26
N ASP A 278 -6.86 -12.32 17.77
CA ASP A 278 -6.73 -12.62 16.34
C ASP A 278 -7.76 -11.85 15.49
N VAL A 279 -7.44 -11.62 14.22
CA VAL A 279 -8.38 -11.00 13.28
C VAL A 279 -9.46 -12.01 12.93
N GLU A 280 -10.72 -11.58 13.00
CA GLU A 280 -11.85 -12.36 12.52
C GLU A 280 -11.78 -12.53 10.99
N LEU A 281 -11.57 -13.77 10.58
CA LEU A 281 -11.53 -14.16 9.19
C LEU A 281 -12.93 -14.55 8.68
N PRO A 282 -13.20 -14.41 7.38
CA PRO A 282 -14.40 -14.95 6.75
C PRO A 282 -14.51 -16.46 6.98
N ALA A 283 -15.73 -16.98 7.07
CA ALA A 283 -15.98 -18.40 7.35
C ALA A 283 -15.37 -19.37 6.33
N TRP A 284 -15.14 -18.93 5.08
CA TRP A 284 -14.47 -19.72 4.04
C TRP A 284 -12.95 -19.84 4.24
N ALA A 285 -12.34 -19.05 5.13
CA ALA A 285 -10.93 -19.13 5.49
C ALA A 285 -10.76 -19.67 6.92
N LYS A 286 -10.39 -20.95 7.03
CA LYS A 286 -10.20 -21.61 8.34
C LYS A 286 -8.97 -21.12 9.09
N THR A 287 -7.97 -20.63 8.35
CA THR A 287 -6.70 -20.15 8.88
C THR A 287 -6.25 -18.89 8.14
N PRO A 288 -5.37 -18.07 8.73
CA PRO A 288 -4.71 -16.96 8.03
C PRO A 288 -4.00 -17.40 6.75
N HIS A 289 -3.39 -18.59 6.74
CA HIS A 289 -2.76 -19.16 5.55
C HIS A 289 -3.78 -19.47 4.45
N ASP A 290 -4.94 -20.02 4.80
CA ASP A 290 -6.05 -20.22 3.84
C ASP A 290 -6.55 -18.89 3.30
N PHE A 291 -6.70 -17.87 4.15
CA PHE A 291 -7.11 -16.54 3.74
C PHE A 291 -6.13 -15.94 2.71
N ILE A 292 -4.83 -15.95 3.00
CA ILE A 292 -3.79 -15.47 2.08
C ILE A 292 -3.80 -16.26 0.77
N ARG A 293 -3.85 -17.59 0.85
CA ARG A 293 -3.85 -18.47 -0.33
C ARG A 293 -5.05 -18.17 -1.24
N ILE A 294 -6.24 -18.05 -0.68
CA ILE A 294 -7.47 -17.76 -1.43
C ILE A 294 -7.44 -16.35 -2.01
N ASN A 295 -6.99 -15.34 -1.26
CA ASN A 295 -6.81 -13.99 -1.79
C ASN A 295 -5.81 -13.96 -2.94
N ARG A 296 -4.71 -14.70 -2.83
CA ARG A 296 -3.72 -14.80 -3.92
C ARG A 296 -4.32 -15.50 -5.14
N MET A 297 -5.08 -16.59 -4.96
CA MET A 297 -5.80 -17.24 -6.07
C MET A 297 -6.81 -16.29 -6.74
N ALA A 298 -7.55 -15.50 -5.96
CA ALA A 298 -8.49 -14.51 -6.48
C ALA A 298 -7.76 -13.39 -7.26
N LEU A 299 -6.66 -12.86 -6.73
CA LEU A 299 -5.83 -11.84 -7.39
C LEU A 299 -5.26 -12.33 -8.73
N GLU A 300 -4.87 -13.60 -8.81
CA GLU A 300 -4.32 -14.22 -10.03
C GLU A 300 -5.39 -14.83 -10.94
N SER A 301 -6.69 -14.67 -10.61
CA SER A 301 -7.80 -15.19 -11.42
C SER A 301 -7.95 -14.49 -12.77
N GLU A 302 -8.70 -15.08 -13.70
CA GLU A 302 -9.03 -14.42 -14.96
C GLU A 302 -9.93 -13.21 -14.80
N PHE A 303 -10.82 -13.21 -13.81
CA PHE A 303 -11.69 -12.06 -13.53
C PHE A 303 -10.87 -10.83 -13.18
N VAL A 304 -9.79 -11.00 -12.40
CA VAL A 304 -8.87 -9.91 -12.11
C VAL A 304 -7.99 -9.61 -13.32
N SER A 305 -7.39 -10.63 -13.94
CA SER A 305 -6.44 -10.43 -15.04
C SER A 305 -7.05 -9.65 -16.21
N CYS A 306 -8.32 -9.87 -16.55
CA CYS A 306 -8.98 -9.16 -17.63
C CYS A 306 -9.42 -7.73 -17.27
N GLN A 307 -9.49 -7.35 -16.00
CA GLN A 307 -9.99 -6.04 -15.53
C GLN A 307 -8.94 -5.19 -14.78
N LEU A 308 -7.82 -5.77 -14.33
CA LEU A 308 -6.85 -5.12 -13.44
C LEU A 308 -6.29 -3.81 -14.01
N HIS A 309 -6.17 -3.73 -15.34
CA HIS A 309 -5.72 -2.52 -16.02
C HIS A 309 -6.63 -1.30 -15.74
N HIS A 310 -7.93 -1.49 -15.52
CA HIS A 310 -8.82 -0.40 -15.13
C HIS A 310 -8.54 0.13 -13.72
N TRP A 311 -8.18 -0.76 -12.78
CA TRP A 311 -7.75 -0.31 -11.46
C TRP A 311 -6.40 0.42 -11.54
N VAL A 312 -5.49 -0.06 -12.39
CA VAL A 312 -4.23 0.65 -12.68
C VAL A 312 -4.51 2.05 -13.24
N ASP A 313 -5.53 2.22 -14.08
CA ASP A 313 -5.90 3.54 -14.61
C ASP A 313 -6.34 4.52 -13.51
N LEU A 314 -7.04 4.04 -12.48
CA LEU A 314 -7.45 4.84 -11.32
C LEU A 314 -6.26 5.27 -10.47
N ILE A 315 -5.35 4.34 -10.16
CA ILE A 315 -4.27 4.58 -9.17
C ILE A 315 -3.03 5.21 -9.80
N PHE A 316 -2.62 4.75 -10.98
CA PHE A 316 -1.35 5.12 -11.61
C PHE A 316 -1.51 5.69 -13.03
N GLY A 317 -2.66 5.47 -13.67
CA GLY A 317 -2.90 5.83 -15.05
C GLY A 317 -3.68 7.13 -15.23
N TYR A 318 -4.44 7.18 -16.31
CA TYR A 318 -5.00 8.42 -16.83
C TYR A 318 -6.23 8.92 -16.05
N LYS A 319 -6.89 8.07 -15.26
CA LYS A 319 -8.02 8.43 -14.39
C LYS A 319 -7.59 8.95 -13.02
N GLN A 320 -6.28 9.10 -12.76
CA GLN A 320 -5.79 9.64 -11.49
C GLN A 320 -6.13 11.14 -11.33
N ARG A 321 -6.21 11.89 -12.44
CA ARG A 321 -6.41 13.35 -12.44
C ARG A 321 -7.20 13.81 -13.66
N GLY A 322 -7.69 15.05 -13.62
CA GLY A 322 -8.37 15.69 -14.74
C GLY A 322 -9.81 15.19 -14.93
N PRO A 323 -10.44 15.47 -16.08
CA PRO A 323 -11.86 15.15 -16.31
C PRO A 323 -12.20 13.67 -16.13
N GLU A 324 -11.29 12.76 -16.51
CA GLU A 324 -11.48 11.32 -16.37
C GLU A 324 -11.37 10.81 -14.92
N ALA A 325 -10.87 11.62 -13.99
CA ALA A 325 -10.95 11.35 -12.56
C ALA A 325 -12.28 11.82 -11.93
N VAL A 326 -12.98 12.72 -12.62
CA VAL A 326 -14.26 13.28 -12.18
C VAL A 326 -15.43 12.45 -12.70
N ARG A 327 -15.31 11.91 -13.92
CA ARG A 327 -16.29 10.98 -14.53
C ARG A 327 -16.21 9.60 -13.90
#